data_AF-A0A9X4CP13-F1
#
_entry.id   AF-A0A9X4CP13-F1
#
_cell.length_a   1.000
_cell.length_b   1.000
_cell.length_c   1.000
_cell.angle_alpha   90.00
_cell.angle_beta   90.00
_cell.angle_gamma   90.00
#
_symmetry.space_group_name_H-M   'P 1'
#
loop_
_entity.id
_entity.type
_entity.pdbx_description
1 polymer ?
#
loop_
_entity_poly.entity_id
_entity_poly.type
_entity_poly.pdbx_seq_one_letter_code
_entity_poly.pdbx_strand_id
1 'polypeptide(L)'
;MGGLLVTTLELAAFSRADLPEYERRPFFVYVDESQHFTTLAIANMFSELRKYRVGFTVAHQYLHQLEPEVRHAVLGNAGTIIFFRVDSDGATYLARKVQGRFDEADLFAAVQLSST
;
A
#
# COMPACT_ATOMS: atom_id res chain seq x y z
N MET A 1 5.77 -9.09 -16.94
CA MET A 1 4.39 -9.63 -16.97
C MET A 1 3.44 -8.86 -16.05
N GLY A 2 3.79 -8.56 -14.79
CA GLY A 2 2.88 -7.81 -13.91
C GLY A 2 2.56 -6.36 -14.32
N GLY A 3 3.49 -5.64 -14.98
CA GLY A 3 3.20 -4.29 -15.50
C GLY A 3 2.02 -4.25 -16.48
N LEU A 4 1.84 -5.28 -17.32
CA LEU A 4 0.71 -5.35 -18.25
C LEU A 4 -0.64 -5.52 -17.52
N LEU A 5 -0.65 -6.29 -16.45
CA LEU A 5 -1.85 -6.45 -15.60
C LEU A 5 -2.23 -5.12 -14.94
N VAL A 6 -1.23 -4.39 -14.45
CA VAL A 6 -1.44 -3.08 -13.83
C VAL A 6 -2.01 -2.07 -14.84
N THR A 7 -1.43 -1.98 -16.04
CA THR A 7 -1.97 -1.12 -17.10
C THR A 7 -3.38 -1.52 -17.52
N THR A 8 -3.68 -2.82 -17.57
CA THR A 8 -5.04 -3.28 -17.91
C THR A 8 -6.05 -2.91 -16.82
N LEU A 9 -5.66 -3.01 -15.55
CA LEU A 9 -6.46 -2.56 -14.41
C LEU A 9 -6.70 -1.05 -14.44
N GLU A 10 -5.68 -0.27 -14.80
CA GLU A 10 -5.77 1.18 -14.98
C GLU A 10 -6.77 1.56 -16.07
N LEU A 11 -6.64 0.99 -17.26
CA LEU A 11 -7.59 1.20 -18.35
C LEU A 11 -9.02 0.80 -17.98
N ALA A 12 -9.17 -0.34 -17.30
CA ALA A 12 -10.47 -0.80 -16.80
C ALA A 12 -11.07 0.16 -15.76
N ALA A 13 -10.24 0.77 -14.92
CA ALA A 13 -10.70 1.77 -13.96
C ALA A 13 -11.13 3.08 -14.67
N PHE A 14 -10.35 3.55 -15.63
CA PHE A 14 -10.69 4.75 -16.42
C PHE A 14 -11.93 4.58 -17.28
N SER A 15 -12.25 3.36 -17.72
CA SER A 15 -13.53 3.07 -18.39
C SER A 15 -14.78 3.39 -17.54
N ARG A 16 -14.60 3.59 -16.22
CA ARG A 16 -15.67 3.99 -15.29
C ARG A 16 -15.84 5.51 -15.17
N ALA A 17 -15.10 6.31 -15.96
CA ALA A 17 -15.15 7.77 -15.88
C ALA A 17 -16.56 8.32 -16.12
N ASP A 18 -17.32 7.72 -17.03
CA ASP A 18 -18.67 8.16 -17.40
C ASP A 18 -19.74 7.76 -16.37
N LEU A 19 -19.42 6.84 -15.44
CA LEU A 19 -20.35 6.44 -14.39
C LEU A 19 -20.27 7.41 -13.20
N PRO A 20 -21.41 7.88 -12.67
CA PRO A 20 -21.44 8.61 -11.40
C PRO A 20 -20.82 7.78 -10.28
N GLU A 21 -20.14 8.43 -9.31
CA GLU A 21 -19.36 7.73 -8.28
C GLU A 21 -20.19 6.73 -7.46
N TYR A 22 -21.47 7.03 -7.20
CA TYR A 22 -22.38 6.17 -6.45
C TYR A 22 -22.77 4.89 -7.22
N GLU A 23 -22.62 4.87 -8.55
CA GLU A 23 -22.89 3.69 -9.39
C GLU A 23 -21.63 2.82 -9.58
N ARG A 24 -20.45 3.37 -9.27
CA ARG A 24 -19.18 2.65 -9.42
C ARG A 24 -19.10 1.53 -8.39
N ARG A 25 -19.10 0.28 -8.87
CA ARG A 25 -18.92 -0.89 -8.01
C ARG A 25 -17.49 -0.92 -7.44
N PRO A 26 -17.32 -0.97 -6.11
CA PRO A 26 -16.00 -1.11 -5.50
C PRO A 26 -15.28 -2.36 -6.01
N PHE A 27 -14.00 -2.21 -6.32
CA PHE A 27 -13.14 -3.30 -6.76
C PHE A 27 -11.81 -3.20 -6.02
N PHE A 28 -11.37 -4.29 -5.41
CA PHE A 28 -10.16 -4.31 -4.59
C PHE A 28 -9.15 -5.28 -5.19
N VAL A 29 -7.94 -4.78 -5.43
CA VAL A 29 -6.81 -5.56 -5.94
C VAL A 29 -5.88 -5.84 -4.78
N TYR A 30 -5.57 -7.11 -4.58
CA TYR A 30 -4.62 -7.58 -3.60
C TYR A 30 -3.36 -8.03 -4.34
N VAL A 31 -2.24 -7.37 -4.04
CA VAL A 31 -0.95 -7.65 -4.65
C VAL A 31 -0.02 -8.14 -3.56
N ASP A 32 0.25 -9.43 -3.57
CA ASP A 32 1.31 -10.01 -2.76
C ASP A 32 2.66 -9.85 -3.47
N GLU A 33 3.74 -9.87 -2.71
CA GLU A 33 5.11 -9.66 -3.20
C GLU A 33 5.26 -8.40 -4.08
N SER A 34 4.70 -7.29 -3.63
CA SER A 34 4.59 -6.08 -4.44
C SER A 34 5.93 -5.45 -4.82
N GLN A 35 7.03 -5.83 -4.17
CA GLN A 35 8.39 -5.35 -4.52
C GLN A 35 8.78 -5.63 -5.98
N HIS A 36 8.22 -6.67 -6.61
CA HIS A 36 8.51 -7.00 -8.01
C HIS A 36 7.77 -6.11 -9.02
N PHE A 37 6.77 -5.36 -8.56
CA PHE A 37 5.86 -4.61 -9.42
C PHE A 37 5.75 -3.13 -9.06
N THR A 38 6.15 -2.74 -7.85
CA THR A 38 5.90 -1.38 -7.37
C THR A 38 7.00 -0.43 -7.86
N THR A 39 6.68 0.34 -8.90
CA THR A 39 7.46 1.52 -9.32
C THR A 39 6.83 2.80 -8.77
N LEU A 40 7.53 3.93 -8.86
CA LEU A 40 7.00 5.23 -8.44
C LEU A 40 5.71 5.59 -9.20
N ALA A 41 5.67 5.31 -10.50
CA ALA A 41 4.47 5.52 -11.33
C ALA A 41 3.28 4.71 -10.82
N ILE A 42 3.51 3.45 -10.45
CA ILE A 42 2.47 2.55 -9.94
C ILE A 42 1.96 3.01 -8.57
N ALA A 43 2.85 3.48 -7.69
CA ALA A 43 2.47 4.05 -6.40
C ALA A 43 1.57 5.29 -6.54
N ASN A 44 1.84 6.15 -7.52
CA ASN A 44 1.00 7.31 -7.82
C ASN A 44 -0.34 6.90 -8.45
N MET A 45 -0.31 5.95 -9.39
CA MET A 45 -1.51 5.40 -10.03
C MET A 45 -2.49 4.83 -8.98
N PHE A 46 -2.01 4.11 -7.95
CA PHE A 46 -2.88 3.60 -6.88
C PHE A 46 -3.71 4.69 -6.21
N SER A 47 -3.14 5.89 -6.04
CA SER A 47 -3.83 7.04 -5.44
C SER A 47 -4.92 7.58 -6.36
N GLU A 48 -4.67 7.60 -7.68
CA GLU A 48 -5.62 8.09 -8.67
C GLU A 48 -6.81 7.14 -8.82
N LEU A 49 -6.54 5.83 -8.84
CA LEU A 49 -7.55 4.80 -9.06
C LEU A 49 -8.62 4.72 -7.97
N ARG A 50 -8.34 5.27 -6.77
CA ARG A 50 -9.35 5.43 -5.70
C ARG A 50 -10.56 6.24 -6.15
N LYS A 51 -10.38 7.25 -7.03
CA LYS A 51 -11.47 8.05 -7.60
C LYS A 51 -12.46 7.19 -8.39
N TYR A 52 -12.00 6.07 -8.94
CA TYR A 52 -12.81 5.13 -9.73
C TYR A 52 -13.31 3.93 -8.91
N ARG A 53 -13.25 4.04 -7.57
CA ARG A 53 -13.55 2.98 -6.60
C ARG A 53 -12.75 1.70 -6.83
N VAL A 54 -11.50 1.86 -7.26
CA VAL A 54 -10.53 0.77 -7.33
C VAL A 54 -9.50 0.97 -6.21
N GLY A 55 -9.53 0.08 -5.22
CA GLY A 55 -8.62 0.08 -4.09
C GLY A 55 -7.51 -0.94 -4.26
N PHE A 56 -6.34 -0.65 -3.68
CA PHE A 56 -5.20 -1.56 -3.69
C PHE A 56 -4.78 -1.89 -2.26
N THR A 57 -4.53 -3.17 -2.02
CA THR A 57 -3.84 -3.67 -0.83
C THR A 57 -2.57 -4.33 -1.33
N VAL A 58 -1.42 -3.80 -0.90
CA VAL A 58 -0.11 -4.32 -1.30
C VAL A 58 0.59 -4.91 -0.08
N ALA A 59 1.24 -6.05 -0.27
CA ALA A 59 2.03 -6.72 0.76
C ALA A 59 3.46 -6.94 0.28
N HIS A 60 4.41 -6.72 1.18
CA HIS A 60 5.83 -7.00 0.98
C HIS A 60 6.45 -7.46 2.31
N GLN A 61 7.55 -8.21 2.24
CA GLN A 61 8.16 -8.78 3.45
C GLN A 61 9.07 -7.79 4.17
N TYR A 62 9.81 -6.98 3.41
CA TYR A 62 10.78 -6.04 3.98
C TYR A 62 10.64 -4.64 3.42
N LEU A 63 10.74 -3.63 4.28
CA LEU A 63 10.67 -2.22 3.87
C LEU A 63 11.87 -1.78 3.02
N HIS A 64 13.01 -2.47 3.10
CA HIS A 64 14.19 -2.16 2.30
C HIS A 64 14.13 -2.70 0.87
N GLN A 65 13.19 -3.59 0.55
CA GLN A 65 12.97 -4.09 -0.82
C GLN A 65 12.33 -3.03 -1.73
N LEU A 66 11.69 -2.02 -1.15
CA LEU A 66 11.18 -0.87 -1.87
C LEU A 66 12.25 0.20 -1.94
N GLU A 67 12.50 0.72 -3.15
CA GLU A 67 13.34 1.90 -3.33
C GLU A 67 12.81 3.06 -2.46
N PRO A 68 13.68 3.92 -1.91
CA PRO A 68 13.26 4.95 -0.95
C PRO A 68 12.09 5.80 -1.44
N GLU A 69 12.13 6.27 -2.70
CA GLU A 69 11.06 7.10 -3.29
C GLU A 69 9.73 6.34 -3.39
N VAL A 70 9.77 5.09 -3.82
CA VAL A 70 8.59 4.22 -3.91
C VAL A 70 8.01 3.98 -2.52
N ARG A 71 8.85 3.67 -1.53
CA ARG A 71 8.43 3.49 -0.14
C ARG A 71 7.75 4.74 0.41
N HIS A 72 8.33 5.91 0.17
CA HIS A 72 7.73 7.18 0.58
C HIS A 72 6.38 7.43 -0.08
N ALA A 73 6.26 7.17 -1.38
CA ALA A 73 5.00 7.33 -2.11
C ALA A 73 3.92 6.34 -1.63
N VAL A 74 4.23 5.05 -1.51
CA VAL A 74 3.29 4.02 -1.05
C VAL A 74 2.80 4.31 0.36
N LEU A 75 3.71 4.56 1.31
CA LEU A 75 3.36 4.80 2.70
C LEU A 75 2.78 6.20 2.96
N GLY A 76 3.06 7.17 2.09
CA GLY A 76 2.43 8.49 2.12
C GLY A 76 0.99 8.46 1.61
N ASN A 77 0.74 7.64 0.59
CA ASN A 77 -0.57 7.52 -0.03
C ASN A 77 -1.47 6.46 0.64
N ALA A 78 -0.91 5.49 1.36
CA ALA A 78 -1.68 4.46 2.06
C ALA A 78 -2.60 5.08 3.12
N GLY A 79 -3.92 4.89 2.98
CA GLY A 79 -4.89 5.30 4.00
C GLY A 79 -4.91 4.38 5.23
N THR A 80 -4.35 3.18 5.10
CA THR A 80 -4.24 2.19 6.18
C THR A 80 -2.91 1.47 6.01
N ILE A 81 -2.17 1.36 7.10
CA ILE A 81 -0.90 0.63 7.16
C ILE A 81 -1.09 -0.49 8.19
N ILE A 82 -0.82 -1.72 7.78
CA ILE A 82 -0.77 -2.89 8.64
C ILE A 82 0.65 -3.40 8.60
N PHE A 83 1.26 -3.57 9.77
CA PHE A 83 2.57 -4.19 9.92
C PHE A 83 2.46 -5.32 10.92
N PHE A 84 3.24 -6.37 10.69
CA PHE A 84 3.46 -7.45 11.65
C PHE A 84 4.80 -7.21 12.35
N ARG A 85 5.35 -8.23 12.98
CA ARG A 85 6.73 -8.19 13.45
C ARG A 85 7.66 -7.81 12.29
N VAL A 86 8.49 -6.79 12.53
CA VAL A 86 9.46 -6.26 11.56
C VAL A 86 10.89 -6.46 12.03
N ASP A 87 11.83 -6.32 11.10
CA ASP A 87 13.26 -6.25 11.36
C ASP A 87 13.67 -4.90 11.97
N SER A 88 14.94 -4.75 12.35
CA SER A 88 15.44 -3.54 13.04
C SER A 88 15.28 -2.27 12.21
N ASP A 89 15.55 -2.41 10.92
CA ASP A 89 15.52 -1.31 9.97
C ASP A 89 14.08 -0.88 9.73
N GLY A 90 13.16 -1.85 9.63
CA GLY A 90 11.73 -1.59 9.55
C GLY A 90 11.16 -0.99 10.83
N ALA A 91 11.58 -1.46 12.00
CA ALA A 91 11.14 -0.96 13.30
C ALA A 91 11.49 0.52 13.48
N THR A 92 12.75 0.90 13.21
CA THR A 92 13.21 2.30 13.29
C THR A 92 12.35 3.23 12.41
N TYR A 93 12.01 2.77 11.20
CA TYR A 93 11.21 3.54 10.26
C TYR A 93 9.75 3.67 10.71
N LEU A 94 9.13 2.56 11.12
CA LEU A 94 7.72 2.49 11.50
C LEU A 94 7.43 3.15 12.85
N ALA A 95 8.34 3.08 13.82
CA ALA A 95 8.22 3.73 15.12
C ALA A 95 7.98 5.25 14.97
N ARG A 96 8.66 5.88 14.00
CA ARG A 96 8.46 7.30 13.66
C ARG A 96 7.08 7.58 13.06
N LYS A 97 6.50 6.63 12.33
CA LYS A 97 5.19 6.76 11.67
C LYS A 97 4.03 6.58 12.63
N VAL A 98 4.17 5.77 13.68
CA VAL A 98 3.11 5.50 14.67
C VAL A 98 3.06 6.54 15.81
N GLN A 99 3.76 7.67 15.67
CA GLN A 99 3.69 8.84 16.55
C GLN A 99 3.85 8.51 18.05
N GLY A 100 4.75 7.59 18.38
CA GLY A 100 5.05 7.21 19.76
C GLY A 100 4.03 6.28 20.42
N ARG A 101 3.08 5.71 19.67
CA ARG A 101 2.16 4.69 20.17
C ARG A 101 2.84 3.33 20.37
N PHE A 102 3.91 3.07 19.65
CA PHE A 102 4.78 1.89 19.79
C PHE A 102 6.24 2.33 19.64
N ASP A 103 7.13 1.72 20.41
CA ASP A 103 8.57 1.89 20.26
C ASP A 103 9.18 0.78 19.38
N GLU A 104 10.49 0.83 19.13
CA GLU A 104 11.16 -0.19 18.30
C GLU A 104 11.08 -1.58 18.94
N ALA A 105 11.14 -1.68 20.27
CA ALA A 105 11.08 -2.94 21.01
C ALA A 105 9.71 -3.62 20.83
N ASP A 106 8.62 -2.85 20.86
CA ASP A 106 7.26 -3.32 20.60
C ASP A 106 7.13 -3.92 19.19
N LEU A 107 7.77 -3.30 18.20
CA LEU A 107 7.72 -3.71 16.79
C LEU A 107 8.51 -4.99 16.49
N PHE A 108 9.52 -5.31 17.31
CA PHE A 108 10.19 -6.62 17.29
C PHE A 108 9.36 -7.72 17.95
N ALA A 109 8.51 -7.37 18.92
CA ALA A 109 7.73 -8.33 19.71
C ALA A 109 6.36 -8.65 19.08
N ALA A 110 5.93 -7.91 18.07
CA ALA A 110 4.53 -7.84 17.63
C ALA A 110 3.89 -9.18 17.19
N VAL A 111 3.11 -9.76 18.10
CA VAL A 111 1.69 -10.11 17.90
C VAL A 111 0.90 -9.53 19.07
N GLN A 112 0.25 -8.38 18.87
CA GLN A 112 -0.91 -7.99 19.68
C GLN A 112 -1.77 -7.00 18.90
N LEU A 113 -2.78 -7.53 18.23
CA LEU A 113 -3.93 -6.77 17.74
C LEU A 113 -4.65 -6.19 18.97
N SER A 114 -4.57 -4.88 19.17
CA SER A 114 -5.41 -4.19 20.16
C SER A 114 -6.37 -3.26 19.45
N SER A 115 -7.55 -3.80 19.14
CA SER A 115 -8.78 -3.03 19.07
C SER A 115 -9.17 -2.58 20.48
N THR A 116 -9.04 -1.29 20.78
CA THR A 116 -9.95 -0.48 21.60
C THR A 116 -9.66 0.98 21.30
#